data_AF-A0A6G1FPW6-F1
#
_entry.id   AF-A0A6G1FPW6-F1
#
_cell.length_a   1.000
_cell.length_b   1.000
_cell.length_c   1.000
_cell.angle_alpha   90.00
_cell.angle_beta   90.00
_cell.angle_gamma   90.00
#
_symmetry.space_group_name_H-M   'P 1'
#
loop_
_entity.id
_entity.type
_entity.pdbx_description
1 polymer ?
#
loop_
_entity_poly.entity_id
_entity_poly.type
_entity_poly.pdbx_seq_one_letter_code
_entity_poly.pdbx_strand_id
1 'polypeptide(L)'
;MGISTLLSYSLVKQDETKRYFSMHVLVHSWARNHISHSRRPCQLDAVKALLLSSISWRFLTEDYAFRRQLLPHVRVVQSHSPTKEQISLENIDDSSNFALAFYESGH
;
A
#
# COMPACT_ATOMS: atom_id res chain seq x y z
N MET A 1 -6.49 -0.92 18.12
CA MET A 1 -7.88 -1.38 18.32
C MET A 1 -8.53 -2.01 17.09
N GLY A 2 -8.26 -1.56 15.85
CA GLY A 2 -8.93 -2.12 14.65
C GLY A 2 -8.63 -3.61 14.35
N ILE A 3 -7.37 -4.04 14.42
CA ILE A 3 -7.00 -5.42 14.03
C ILE A 3 -7.56 -6.49 14.97
N SER A 4 -7.63 -6.20 16.28
CA SER A 4 -8.20 -7.11 17.29
C SER A 4 -9.66 -7.42 16.98
N THR A 5 -10.43 -6.39 16.60
CA THR A 5 -11.82 -6.54 16.15
C THR A 5 -11.94 -7.38 14.89
N LEU A 6 -11.05 -7.20 13.90
CA LEU A 6 -11.07 -8.01 12.68
C LEU A 6 -10.75 -9.49 12.97
N LEU A 7 -9.85 -9.76 13.92
CA LEU A 7 -9.53 -11.10 14.38
C LEU A 7 -10.70 -11.74 15.13
N SER A 8 -11.40 -11.01 16.00
CA SER A 8 -12.53 -11.55 16.77
C SER A 8 -13.70 -11.97 15.88
N TYR A 9 -13.87 -11.32 14.73
CA TYR A 9 -14.87 -11.70 13.72
C TYR A 9 -14.35 -12.68 12.66
N SER A 10 -13.12 -13.19 12.81
CA SER A 10 -12.47 -14.07 11.83
C SER A 10 -12.39 -13.49 10.41
N LEU A 11 -12.41 -12.16 10.28
CA LEU A 11 -12.31 -11.46 8.99
C LEU A 11 -10.88 -11.47 8.45
N VAL A 12 -9.91 -11.52 9.36
CA VAL A 12 -8.49 -11.73 9.08
C VAL A 12 -7.96 -12.84 9.97
N LYS A 13 -6.90 -13.50 9.53
CA LYS A 13 -6.16 -14.50 10.30
C LYS A 13 -4.73 -14.04 10.46
N GLN A 14 -4.20 -14.13 11.67
CA GLN A 14 -2.79 -13.91 11.93
C GLN A 14 -2.04 -15.24 11.83
N ASP A 15 -0.85 -15.22 11.23
CA ASP A 15 0.00 -16.39 11.17
C ASP A 15 0.62 -16.73 12.53
N GLU A 16 1.20 -17.93 12.65
CA GLU A 16 1.82 -18.40 13.89
C GLU A 16 3.03 -17.55 14.29
N THR A 17 3.76 -16.99 13.31
CA THR A 17 4.91 -16.11 13.55
C THR A 17 4.51 -14.70 14.00
N LYS A 18 3.21 -14.38 13.98
CA LYS A 18 2.60 -13.08 14.26
C LYS A 18 3.08 -11.95 13.33
N ARG A 19 3.74 -12.28 12.23
CA ARG A 19 4.28 -11.31 11.26
C ARG A 19 3.30 -10.97 10.15
N TYR A 20 2.42 -11.90 9.80
CA TYR A 20 1.55 -11.74 8.64
C TYR A 20 0.08 -11.86 8.99
N PHE A 21 -0.72 -11.06 8.30
CA PHE A 21 -2.17 -11.17 8.31
C PHE A 21 -2.65 -11.61 6.93
N SER A 22 -3.57 -12.54 6.91
CA SER A 22 -4.26 -12.99 5.70
C SER A 22 -5.74 -12.65 5.80
N MET A 23 -6.34 -12.29 4.68
CA MET A 23 -7.78 -12.05 4.55
C MET A 23 -8.34 -13.09 3.58
N HIS A 24 -9.48 -13.70 3.93
CA HIS A 24 -10.13 -14.63 3.04
C HIS A 24 -10.60 -13.91 1.75
N VAL A 25 -10.46 -14.54 0.59
CA VAL A 25 -10.77 -13.93 -0.71
C VAL A 25 -12.20 -13.38 -0.77
N LEU A 26 -13.16 -14.07 -0.13
CA LEU A 26 -14.55 -13.59 -0.04
C LEU A 26 -14.69 -12.30 0.78
N VAL A 27 -13.97 -12.17 1.90
CA VAL A 27 -13.99 -10.95 2.72
C VAL A 27 -13.36 -9.78 1.95
N HIS A 28 -12.26 -10.04 1.25
CA HIS A 28 -11.62 -9.06 0.39
C HIS A 28 -12.55 -8.59 -0.76
N SER A 29 -13.22 -9.52 -1.44
CA SER A 29 -14.18 -9.19 -2.51
C SER A 29 -15.39 -8.42 -1.98
N TRP A 30 -15.93 -8.83 -0.83
CA TRP A 30 -17.01 -8.09 -0.15
C TRP A 30 -16.58 -6.66 0.19
N ALA A 31 -15.42 -6.49 0.84
CA ALA A 31 -14.91 -5.17 1.20
C ALA A 31 -14.72 -4.28 -0.03
N ARG A 32 -14.16 -4.82 -1.12
CA ARG A 32 -14.00 -4.10 -2.40
C ARG A 32 -15.33 -3.63 -2.98
N ASN A 33 -16.35 -4.48 -2.96
CA ASN A 33 -17.67 -4.17 -3.53
C ASN A 33 -18.47 -3.16 -2.69
N HIS A 34 -18.23 -3.14 -1.38
CA HIS A 34 -18.91 -2.23 -0.45
C HIS A 34 -18.20 -0.87 -0.26
N ILE A 35 -17.04 -0.67 -0.88
CA ILE A 35 -16.40 0.64 -0.93
C ILE A 35 -17.19 1.55 -1.89
N SER A 36 -17.81 2.59 -1.33
CA SER A 36 -18.49 3.63 -2.12
C SER A 36 -17.54 4.27 -3.12
N HIS A 37 -18.00 4.47 -4.35
CA HIS A 37 -17.25 5.16 -5.40
C HIS A 37 -16.79 6.56 -4.95
N SER A 38 -17.61 7.26 -4.16
CA SER A 38 -17.28 8.58 -3.61
C SER A 38 -16.10 8.58 -2.63
N ARG A 39 -15.77 7.42 -2.03
CA ARG A 39 -14.67 7.29 -1.07
C ARG A 39 -13.35 6.83 -1.71
N ARG A 40 -13.37 6.44 -2.99
CA ARG A 40 -12.19 5.93 -3.69
C ARG A 40 -11.02 6.93 -3.74
N PRO A 41 -11.22 8.24 -4.00
CA PRO A 41 -10.12 9.19 -4.00
C PRO A 41 -9.40 9.27 -2.66
N CYS A 42 -10.15 9.45 -1.57
CA CYS A 42 -9.60 9.49 -0.21
C CYS A 42 -8.87 8.19 0.17
N GLN A 43 -9.35 7.03 -0.29
CA GLN A 43 -8.65 5.76 -0.08
C GLN A 43 -7.37 5.65 -0.89
N LEU A 44 -7.36 6.13 -2.14
CA LEU A 44 -6.14 6.17 -2.96
C LEU A 44 -5.08 7.06 -2.31
N ASP A 45 -5.48 8.21 -1.76
CA ASP A 45 -4.56 9.10 -1.02
C ASP A 45 -4.00 8.41 0.23
N ALA A 46 -4.85 7.74 0.99
CA ALA A 46 -4.43 6.99 2.18
C ALA A 46 -3.47 5.83 1.82
N VAL A 47 -3.74 5.09 0.75
CA VAL A 47 -2.85 4.02 0.26
C VAL A 47 -1.54 4.59 -0.24
N LYS A 48 -1.57 5.73 -0.96
CA LYS A 48 -0.37 6.43 -1.42
C LYS A 48 0.50 6.84 -0.24
N ALA A 49 -0.06 7.53 0.75
CA ALA A 49 0.65 7.93 1.97
C ALA A 49 1.23 6.73 2.73
N LEU A 50 0.48 5.62 2.82
CA LEU A 50 0.94 4.39 3.45
C LEU A 50 2.14 3.77 2.72
N LEU A 51 2.09 3.68 1.39
CA LEU A 51 3.19 3.13 0.60
C LEU A 51 4.45 3.99 0.71
N LEU A 52 4.30 5.31 0.65
CA LEU A 52 5.41 6.25 0.78
C LEU A 52 6.10 6.16 2.14
N SER A 53 5.31 6.11 3.22
CA SER A 53 5.84 5.95 4.58
C SER A 53 6.42 4.56 4.87
N SER A 54 6.11 3.56 4.06
CA SER A 54 6.64 2.20 4.21
C SER A 54 8.02 2.02 3.56
N ILE A 55 8.41 2.88 2.62
CA ILE A 55 9.69 2.75 1.91
C ILE A 55 10.81 3.35 2.75
N SER A 56 11.74 2.51 3.18
CA SER A 56 12.96 2.94 3.87
C SER A 56 14.13 3.07 2.89
N TRP A 57 15.01 4.05 3.12
CA TRP A 57 16.30 4.24 2.42
C TRP A 57 17.43 3.37 2.99
N ARG A 58 17.08 2.26 3.62
CA ARG A 58 18.03 1.27 4.11
C ARG A 58 18.31 0.26 3.00
N PHE A 59 19.53 -0.25 3.00
CA PHE A 59 20.03 -1.14 1.95
C PHE A 59 20.35 -2.53 2.50
N LEU A 60 19.53 -3.02 3.43
CA LEU A 60 19.61 -4.41 3.89
C LEU A 60 18.85 -5.31 2.92
N THR A 61 19.19 -6.60 2.89
CA THR A 61 18.55 -7.60 2.02
C THR A 61 17.02 -7.63 2.20
N GLU A 62 16.54 -7.44 3.43
CA GLU A 62 15.12 -7.39 3.75
C GLU A 62 14.42 -6.17 3.15
N ASP A 63 15.10 -5.02 3.11
CA ASP A 63 14.56 -3.78 2.53
C ASP A 63 14.35 -3.92 1.02
N TYR A 64 15.33 -4.49 0.31
CA TYR A 64 15.22 -4.78 -1.13
C TYR A 64 14.09 -5.76 -1.44
N ALA A 65 13.97 -6.84 -0.65
CA ALA A 65 12.90 -7.82 -0.82
C ALA A 65 11.53 -7.16 -0.59
N PHE A 66 11.42 -6.31 0.43
CA PHE A 66 10.21 -5.57 0.75
C PHE A 66 9.84 -4.56 -0.35
N ARG A 67 10.78 -3.73 -0.83
CA ARG A 67 10.54 -2.79 -1.94
C ARG A 67 10.07 -3.49 -3.21
N ARG A 68 10.62 -4.66 -3.53
CA ARG A 68 10.13 -5.50 -4.65
C ARG A 68 8.70 -5.97 -4.45
N GLN A 69 8.29 -6.32 -3.23
CA GLN A 69 6.90 -6.69 -2.92
C GLN A 69 5.95 -5.49 -3.01
N LEU A 70 6.42 -4.27 -2.72
CA LEU A 70 5.61 -3.05 -2.84
C LEU A 70 5.37 -2.62 -4.29
N LEU A 71 6.28 -2.92 -5.21
CA LEU A 71 6.24 -2.49 -6.61
C LEU A 71 4.88 -2.68 -7.33
N PRO A 72 4.20 -3.85 -7.27
CA PRO A 72 2.87 -4.00 -7.89
C PRO A 72 1.84 -3.03 -7.31
N HIS A 73 1.94 -2.70 -6.01
CA HIS A 73 1.03 -1.75 -5.37
C HIS A 73 1.31 -0.31 -5.81
N VAL A 74 2.59 0.08 -5.91
CA VAL A 74 3.00 1.40 -6.41
C VAL A 74 2.50 1.64 -7.83
N ARG A 75 2.62 0.64 -8.72
CA ARG A 75 2.11 0.72 -10.11
C ARG A 75 0.59 0.94 -10.18
N VAL A 76 -0.16 0.23 -9.34
CA VAL A 76 -1.63 0.39 -9.27
C VAL A 76 -2.01 1.78 -8.77
N VAL A 77 -1.31 2.31 -7.77
CA VAL A 77 -1.57 3.68 -7.28
C VAL A 77 -1.29 4.71 -8.38
N GLN A 78 -0.19 4.57 -9.11
CA GLN A 78 0.12 5.45 -10.23
C GLN A 78 -0.93 5.37 -11.36
N SER A 79 -1.43 4.17 -11.67
CA SER A 79 -2.45 4.01 -12.72
C SER A 79 -3.81 4.58 -12.34
N HIS A 80 -4.10 4.69 -11.03
CA HIS A 80 -5.38 5.22 -10.51
C HIS A 80 -5.28 6.69 -10.09
N SER A 81 -4.07 7.26 -10.02
CA SER A 81 -3.91 8.69 -9.78
C SER A 81 -4.39 9.49 -10.99
N PRO A 82 -5.32 10.45 -10.84
CA PRO A 82 -5.71 11.31 -11.95
C PRO A 82 -4.49 12.07 -12.44
N THR A 83 -4.26 12.03 -13.75
CA THR A 83 -3.13 12.68 -14.41
C THR A 83 -3.11 14.18 -14.09
N LYS A 84 -2.06 14.61 -13.37
CA LYS A 84 -1.52 15.98 -13.21
C LYS A 84 -2.52 17.14 -13.30
N GLU A 85 -2.83 17.77 -12.15
CA GLU A 85 -2.82 19.26 -12.04
C GLU A 85 -2.86 19.84 -10.61
N GLN A 86 -2.59 19.08 -9.56
CA GLN A 86 -2.39 19.65 -8.22
C GLN A 86 -1.23 18.96 -7.51
N ILE A 87 -0.02 19.13 -8.04
CA ILE A 87 1.20 18.81 -7.29
C ILE A 87 1.50 20.04 -6.44
N SER A 88 0.95 20.08 -5.23
CA SER A 88 1.51 20.94 -4.18
C SER A 88 2.97 20.53 -3.98
N LEU A 89 3.85 21.53 -3.92
CA LEU A 89 5.32 21.46 -3.84
C LEU A 89 5.87 20.74 -2.58
N GLU A 90 5.06 20.01 -1.83
CA GLU A 90 5.46 19.18 -0.68
C GLU A 90 5.93 17.75 -1.08
N ASN A 91 5.73 17.32 -2.34
CA ASN A 91 5.91 15.92 -2.80
C ASN A 91 7.32 15.52 -3.29
N ILE A 92 8.38 16.30 -3.02
CA ILE A 92 9.72 15.99 -3.58
C ILE A 92 10.29 14.70 -2.94
N ASP A 93 10.08 14.50 -1.64
CA ASP A 93 10.48 13.27 -0.94
C ASP A 93 9.62 12.07 -1.35
N ASP A 94 8.33 12.31 -1.58
CA ASP A 94 7.37 11.28 -2.01
C ASP A 94 7.72 10.67 -3.39
N SER A 95 8.17 11.52 -4.32
CA SER A 95 8.65 11.04 -5.63
C SER A 95 9.94 10.22 -5.50
N SER A 96 10.76 10.52 -4.50
CA SER A 96 12.08 9.90 -4.31
C SER A 96 11.95 8.47 -3.78
N ASN A 97 10.97 8.21 -2.90
CA ASN A 97 10.69 6.86 -2.38
C ASN A 97 10.18 5.92 -3.47
N PHE A 98 9.22 6.37 -4.29
CA PHE A 98 8.77 5.56 -5.42
C PHE A 98 9.87 5.40 -6.48
N ALA A 99 10.65 6.45 -6.76
CA ALA A 99 11.78 6.36 -7.68
C ALA A 99 12.82 5.31 -7.24
N LEU A 100 13.14 5.23 -5.94
CA LEU A 100 14.03 4.21 -5.39
C LEU A 100 13.50 2.79 -5.66
N ALA A 101 12.21 2.55 -5.42
CA ALA A 101 11.59 1.25 -5.67
C ALA A 101 11.60 0.86 -7.16
N PHE A 102 11.45 1.82 -8.08
CA PHE A 102 11.55 1.57 -9.52
C PHE A 102 12.98 1.32 -9.98
N TYR A 103 13.94 2.14 -9.54
CA TYR A 103 15.35 2.01 -9.89
C TYR A 103 15.90 0.61 -9.56
N GLU A 104 15.57 0.09 -8.37
CA GLU A 104 16.01 -1.24 -7.93
C GLU A 104 15.36 -2.40 -8.70
N SER A 105 14.28 -2.13 -9.42
CA SER A 105 13.59 -3.11 -10.27
C SER A 105 14.07 -3.09 -11.73
N GLY A 106 15.04 -2.23 -12.07
CA GLY A 106 15.60 -2.12 -13.42
C GLY A 106 14.79 -1.23 -14.37
N HIS A 107 14.06 -0.26 -13.82
CA HIS A 107 13.28 0.73 -14.57
C HIS A 107 13.82 2.14 -14.40
#